data_AF-A0A368A5H4-F1
#
_entry.id   AF-A0A368A5H4-F1
#
_cell.length_a   1.000
_cell.length_b   1.000
_cell.length_c   1.000
_cell.angle_alpha   90.00
_cell.angle_beta   90.00
_cell.angle_gamma   90.00
#
_symmetry.space_group_name_H-M   'P 1'
#
loop_
_entity.id
_entity.type
_entity.pdbx_description
1 polymer ?
#
loop_
_entity_poly.entity_id
_entity_poly.type
_entity_poly.pdbx_seq_one_letter_code
_entity_poly.pdbx_strand_id
1 'polypeptide(L)'
;MRDFWDKFNIIDIAYFYISVIRILFFRRYRISAFLLGCFTVFALPPINCLILCFFTFPLLVLLLDDLYKESLLGRRKCSWFAALTGWQFGFGYFSAGLWWLGKALLLSGVFYGAIPFSVIGLTAFLALFYAFACYLAFLLWDSSYRRIIAFAFSFALAEWLRAWMFTGFPWNAIAYTAMPCPFLMQPVVIFGIYGMNYLSVVLYASAVLFLKKEDWNIGFSVLFLLCLGDILFGLYRFKARPFLERSMVGIRIVQPFLHDANDDVAMRLYNFERLLSLTKRAPLRGAKPSDFIIWPETSVPYILEDVPLLLRRIGNALQEKQLAFIGTIRVEKRKEDQKQYFFNSLRIINSKSVILSSVDKVHLVPFGEYLPFASFFQSLGFGWLLQLSGLYTPGAKKVLIPLKDGPIIWPLICYESIFPLEEIYEGPQPDLLLNITNDIWLGETPGPWQHFYQARLRAVEEGLFLVRVANNGISAVINPYGKITAMIGYNKSGFIDIDIPKKKSKRLKVRKVLIFIILMSISFFMLTISKCLFFFQKRFVSLEKEF
;
A
#
# COMPACT_ATOMS: atom_id res chain seq x y z
N MET A 1 65.00 -26.85 -19.13
CA MET A 1 63.96 -26.73 -18.09
C MET A 1 63.87 -25.33 -17.45
N ARG A 2 64.90 -24.47 -17.53
CA ARG A 2 64.79 -23.05 -17.11
C ARG A 2 64.08 -22.15 -18.15
N ASP A 3 64.22 -22.41 -19.45
CA ASP A 3 63.61 -21.57 -20.51
C ASP A 3 62.09 -21.74 -20.74
N PHE A 4 61.42 -22.65 -20.02
CA PHE A 4 59.97 -22.85 -20.16
C PHE A 4 59.17 -21.92 -19.22
N TRP A 5 59.80 -21.39 -18.18
CA TRP A 5 59.13 -20.56 -17.16
C TRP A 5 59.23 -19.05 -17.43
N ASP A 6 60.13 -18.60 -18.30
CA ASP A 6 60.32 -17.18 -18.63
C ASP A 6 59.30 -16.63 -19.64
N LYS A 7 58.42 -17.48 -20.19
CA LYS A 7 57.34 -17.06 -21.12
C LYS A 7 55.96 -16.89 -20.49
N PHE A 8 55.79 -17.22 -19.21
CA PHE A 8 54.54 -16.95 -18.50
C PHE A 8 54.72 -15.76 -17.57
N ASN A 9 54.49 -14.58 -18.14
CA ASN A 9 54.39 -13.32 -17.42
C ASN A 9 53.44 -13.52 -16.22
N ILE A 10 54.00 -13.60 -15.02
CA ILE A 10 53.26 -13.62 -13.76
C ILE A 10 52.33 -12.39 -13.67
N ILE A 11 52.68 -11.32 -14.37
CA ILE A 11 51.90 -10.10 -14.55
C ILE A 11 50.61 -10.36 -15.35
N ASP A 12 50.63 -11.18 -16.41
CA ASP A 12 49.45 -11.46 -17.24
C ASP A 12 48.48 -12.43 -16.54
N ILE A 13 49.00 -13.37 -15.74
CA ILE A 13 48.19 -14.24 -14.87
C ILE A 13 47.58 -13.43 -13.72
N ALA A 14 48.32 -12.48 -13.14
CA ALA A 14 47.81 -11.57 -12.11
C ALA A 14 46.75 -10.61 -12.68
N TYR A 15 46.94 -10.08 -13.89
CA TYR A 15 45.92 -9.27 -14.56
C TYR A 15 44.69 -10.09 -14.93
N PHE A 16 44.84 -11.33 -15.40
CA PHE A 16 43.72 -12.23 -15.64
C PHE A 16 42.99 -12.58 -14.33
N TYR A 17 43.71 -12.88 -13.23
CA TYR A 17 43.11 -13.13 -11.92
C TYR A 17 42.43 -11.89 -11.34
N ILE A 18 43.00 -10.69 -11.48
CA ILE A 18 42.39 -9.43 -11.04
C ILE A 18 41.17 -9.08 -11.90
N SER A 19 41.20 -9.40 -13.20
CA SER A 19 40.06 -9.23 -14.11
C SER A 19 38.95 -10.22 -13.80
N VAL A 20 39.28 -11.49 -13.54
CA VAL A 20 38.34 -12.54 -13.15
C VAL A 20 37.80 -12.29 -11.74
N ILE A 21 38.60 -11.80 -10.80
CA ILE A 21 38.17 -11.38 -9.46
C ILE A 21 37.29 -10.13 -9.55
N ARG A 22 37.56 -9.14 -10.40
CA ARG A 22 36.67 -7.99 -10.66
C ARG A 22 35.35 -8.42 -11.32
N ILE A 23 35.40 -9.35 -12.27
CA ILE A 23 34.22 -9.94 -12.93
C ILE A 23 33.40 -10.79 -11.94
N LEU A 24 34.06 -11.51 -11.02
CA LEU A 24 33.42 -12.26 -9.93
C LEU A 24 32.91 -11.35 -8.80
N PHE A 25 33.57 -10.22 -8.53
CA PHE A 25 33.09 -9.13 -7.66
C PHE A 25 31.77 -8.58 -8.20
N PHE A 26 31.67 -8.36 -9.52
CA PHE A 26 30.46 -7.91 -10.21
C PHE A 26 29.25 -8.85 -10.05
N ARG A 27 29.47 -10.15 -9.85
CA ARG A 27 28.41 -11.15 -9.57
C ARG A 27 27.98 -11.17 -8.10
N ARG A 28 28.88 -10.91 -7.15
CA ARG A 28 28.56 -10.84 -5.71
C ARG A 28 27.75 -9.60 -5.32
N TYR A 29 27.96 -8.47 -6.00
CA TYR A 29 27.16 -7.23 -5.82
C TYR A 29 25.68 -7.37 -6.25
N ARG A 30 25.38 -8.36 -7.08
CA ARG A 30 24.03 -8.57 -7.62
C ARG A 30 23.14 -9.42 -6.72
N ILE A 31 23.72 -10.46 -6.14
CA ILE A 31 23.04 -11.25 -5.09
C ILE A 31 22.84 -10.38 -3.85
N SER A 32 23.78 -9.48 -3.54
CA SER A 32 23.63 -8.58 -2.39
C SER A 32 22.43 -7.65 -2.54
N ALA A 33 22.22 -6.99 -3.70
CA ALA A 33 21.06 -6.10 -3.90
C ALA A 33 19.71 -6.82 -3.69
N PHE A 34 19.56 -8.03 -4.23
CA PHE A 34 18.37 -8.86 -4.00
C PHE A 34 18.16 -9.17 -2.52
N LEU A 35 19.20 -9.61 -1.80
CA LEU A 35 19.13 -9.88 -0.37
C LEU A 35 18.80 -8.63 0.46
N LEU A 36 19.36 -7.47 0.11
CA LEU A 36 18.99 -6.20 0.75
C LEU A 36 17.50 -5.90 0.59
N GLY A 37 16.94 -6.19 -0.59
CA GLY A 37 15.50 -6.10 -0.84
C GLY A 37 14.71 -7.03 0.09
N CYS A 38 15.08 -8.32 0.13
CA CYS A 38 14.46 -9.31 1.02
C CYS A 38 14.49 -8.87 2.50
N PHE A 39 15.62 -8.35 2.97
CA PHE A 39 15.75 -7.89 4.36
C PHE A 39 14.92 -6.64 4.65
N THR A 40 14.74 -5.75 3.67
CA THR A 40 13.94 -4.52 3.84
C THR A 40 12.47 -4.85 4.15
N VAL A 41 11.95 -5.99 3.68
CA VAL A 41 10.57 -6.42 3.94
C VAL A 41 10.27 -6.59 5.42
N PHE A 42 11.25 -6.97 6.23
CA PHE A 42 11.06 -7.14 7.68
C PHE A 42 10.75 -5.82 8.40
N ALA A 43 10.95 -4.67 7.75
CA ALA A 43 10.49 -3.38 8.26
C ALA A 43 8.98 -3.16 8.08
N LEU A 44 8.28 -4.03 7.34
CA LEU A 44 6.83 -4.01 7.14
C LEU A 44 6.11 -4.90 8.16
N PRO A 45 4.78 -4.73 8.31
CA PRO A 45 3.96 -5.66 9.07
C PRO A 45 4.07 -7.11 8.56
N PRO A 46 4.02 -8.11 9.46
CA PRO A 46 3.77 -7.99 10.90
C PRO A 46 5.00 -7.65 11.76
N ILE A 47 6.21 -7.60 11.18
CA ILE A 47 7.47 -7.55 11.93
C ILE A 47 7.86 -6.14 12.34
N ASN A 48 7.67 -5.15 11.46
CA ASN A 48 7.88 -3.72 11.75
C ASN A 48 9.29 -3.36 12.27
N CYS A 49 10.33 -4.07 11.84
CA CYS A 49 11.71 -3.83 12.24
C CYS A 49 12.37 -2.71 11.41
N LEU A 50 12.04 -1.46 11.74
CA LEU A 50 12.53 -0.25 11.07
C LEU A 50 14.06 -0.15 11.00
N ILE A 51 14.77 -0.70 12.00
CA ILE A 51 16.23 -0.65 12.10
C ILE A 51 16.92 -1.24 10.85
N LEU A 52 16.32 -2.25 10.20
CA LEU A 52 16.89 -2.88 9.01
C LEU A 52 17.04 -1.90 7.84
N CYS A 53 16.16 -0.91 7.72
CA CYS A 53 16.24 0.09 6.67
C CYS A 53 17.49 1.00 6.82
N PHE A 54 17.98 1.23 8.04
CA PHE A 54 19.25 1.92 8.29
C PHE A 54 20.49 1.11 7.87
N PHE A 55 20.32 -0.15 7.47
CA PHE A 55 21.38 -0.96 6.85
C PHE A 55 21.14 -1.12 5.35
N THR A 56 19.92 -1.45 4.93
CA THR A 56 19.66 -1.81 3.53
C THR A 56 19.77 -0.62 2.58
N PHE A 57 19.27 0.55 2.95
CA PHE A 57 19.34 1.75 2.11
C PHE A 57 20.77 2.30 1.96
N PRO A 58 21.56 2.49 3.04
CA PRO A 58 22.96 2.88 2.89
C PRO A 58 23.78 1.90 2.07
N LEU A 59 23.60 0.59 2.27
CA LEU A 59 24.30 -0.41 1.46
C LEU A 59 23.93 -0.29 -0.02
N LEU A 60 22.65 -0.09 -0.35
CA LEU A 60 22.21 0.16 -1.72
C LEU A 60 22.84 1.43 -2.32
N VAL A 61 22.94 2.51 -1.53
CA VAL A 61 23.64 3.74 -1.93
C VAL A 61 25.13 3.49 -2.19
N LEU A 62 25.79 2.66 -1.37
CA LEU A 62 27.19 2.28 -1.60
C LEU A 62 27.37 1.49 -2.91
N LEU A 63 26.44 0.59 -3.26
CA LEU A 63 26.49 -0.10 -4.57
C LEU A 63 26.42 0.90 -5.74
N LEU A 64 25.58 1.94 -5.62
CA LEU A 64 25.46 2.99 -6.64
C LEU A 64 26.70 3.91 -6.66
N ASP A 65 27.30 4.20 -5.51
CA ASP A 65 28.54 4.97 -5.43
C ASP A 65 29.71 4.26 -6.13
N ASP A 66 29.84 2.95 -5.96
CA ASP A 66 30.86 2.15 -6.64
C ASP A 66 30.66 2.16 -8.16
N LEU A 67 29.42 1.97 -8.63
CA LEU A 67 29.07 2.09 -10.05
C LEU A 67 29.35 3.49 -10.60
N TYR A 68 29.12 4.54 -9.81
CA TYR A 68 29.35 5.92 -10.21
C TYR A 68 30.84 6.20 -10.41
N LYS A 69 31.71 5.71 -9.51
CA LYS A 69 33.17 5.81 -9.65
C LYS A 69 33.67 5.13 -10.93
N GLU A 70 33.15 3.94 -11.24
CA GLU A 70 33.50 3.22 -12.47
C GLU A 70 33.00 3.93 -13.74
N SER A 71 31.87 4.64 -13.64
CA SER A 71 31.22 5.31 -14.77
C SER A 71 32.01 6.48 -15.37
N LEU A 72 33.02 6.96 -14.65
CA LEU A 72 34.02 7.89 -15.18
C LEU A 72 34.71 7.34 -16.43
N LEU A 73 34.62 6.02 -16.67
CA LEU A 73 35.13 5.31 -17.86
C LEU A 73 34.03 4.90 -18.87
N GLY A 74 32.73 5.07 -18.55
CA GLY A 74 31.62 4.62 -19.41
C GLY A 74 30.20 4.75 -18.85
N ARG A 75 29.63 5.97 -18.88
CA ARG A 75 28.36 6.31 -18.21
C ARG A 75 27.11 5.50 -18.62
N ARG A 76 26.97 5.16 -19.91
CA ARG A 76 25.78 4.43 -20.42
C ARG A 76 25.67 2.99 -19.90
N LYS A 77 26.80 2.30 -19.74
CA LYS A 77 26.80 0.91 -19.23
C LYS A 77 26.48 0.92 -17.73
N CYS A 78 27.07 1.84 -16.98
CA CYS A 78 26.85 1.96 -15.54
C CYS A 78 25.42 2.36 -15.18
N SER A 79 24.75 3.21 -15.97
CA SER A 79 23.34 3.53 -15.72
C SER A 79 22.42 2.32 -15.90
N TRP A 80 22.69 1.46 -16.89
CA TRP A 80 21.99 0.17 -17.02
C TRP A 80 22.26 -0.77 -15.83
N PHE A 81 23.50 -0.80 -15.31
CA PHE A 81 23.80 -1.57 -14.11
C PHE A 81 23.14 -1.00 -12.85
N ALA A 82 22.99 0.32 -12.73
CA ALA A 82 22.21 0.94 -11.67
C ALA A 82 20.73 0.54 -11.76
N ALA A 83 20.16 0.53 -12.97
CA ALA A 83 18.81 0.03 -13.21
C ALA A 83 18.67 -1.44 -12.79
N LEU A 84 19.61 -2.30 -13.18
CA LEU A 84 19.60 -3.71 -12.80
C LEU A 84 19.73 -3.91 -11.28
N THR A 85 20.55 -3.09 -10.61
CA THR A 85 20.72 -3.11 -9.15
C THR A 85 19.40 -2.74 -8.45
N GLY A 86 18.75 -1.68 -8.92
CA GLY A 86 17.41 -1.29 -8.44
C GLY A 86 16.35 -2.35 -8.70
N TRP A 87 16.38 -2.98 -9.88
CA TRP A 87 15.50 -4.10 -10.20
C TRP A 87 15.72 -5.28 -9.25
N GLN A 88 16.96 -5.67 -8.97
CA GLN A 88 17.25 -6.78 -8.07
C GLN A 88 16.79 -6.49 -6.65
N PHE A 89 17.06 -5.28 -6.15
CA PHE A 89 16.57 -4.83 -4.85
C PHE A 89 15.04 -4.85 -4.79
N GLY A 90 14.36 -4.25 -5.78
CA GLY A 90 12.89 -4.28 -5.87
C GLY A 90 12.35 -5.71 -5.97
N PHE A 91 12.99 -6.57 -6.74
CA PHE A 91 12.55 -7.94 -6.94
C PHE A 91 12.66 -8.75 -5.65
N GLY A 92 13.73 -8.57 -4.87
CA GLY A 92 13.86 -9.16 -3.53
C GLY A 92 12.81 -8.63 -2.56
N TYR A 93 12.60 -7.31 -2.54
CA TYR A 93 11.62 -6.64 -1.68
C TYR A 93 10.19 -7.09 -1.98
N PHE A 94 9.76 -7.05 -3.24
CA PHE A 94 8.41 -7.44 -3.62
C PHE A 94 8.20 -8.95 -3.50
N SER A 95 9.17 -9.78 -3.88
CA SER A 95 9.02 -11.25 -3.77
C SER A 95 8.92 -11.70 -2.32
N ALA A 96 9.77 -11.18 -1.42
CA ALA A 96 9.68 -11.51 0.00
C ALA A 96 8.47 -10.84 0.69
N GLY A 97 7.97 -9.72 0.16
CA GLY A 97 6.84 -8.98 0.74
C GLY A 97 5.45 -9.40 0.25
N LEU A 98 5.37 -10.03 -0.92
CA LEU A 98 4.13 -10.35 -1.63
C LEU A 98 4.01 -11.82 -2.04
N TRP A 99 4.87 -12.71 -1.53
CA TRP A 99 4.78 -14.16 -1.80
C TRP A 99 3.39 -14.73 -1.48
N TRP A 100 2.66 -14.11 -0.55
CA TRP A 100 1.31 -14.49 -0.16
C TRP A 100 0.28 -14.36 -1.30
N LEU A 101 0.55 -13.59 -2.35
CA LEU A 101 -0.31 -13.53 -3.54
C LEU A 101 -0.48 -14.90 -4.20
N GLY A 102 0.50 -15.79 -4.10
CA GLY A 102 0.37 -17.16 -4.59
C GLY A 102 -0.78 -17.92 -3.91
N LYS A 103 -1.03 -17.65 -2.62
CA LYS A 103 -2.14 -18.25 -1.87
C LYS A 103 -3.50 -17.70 -2.30
N ALA A 104 -3.56 -16.40 -2.61
CA ALA A 104 -4.79 -15.78 -3.10
C ALA A 104 -5.26 -16.40 -4.42
N LEU A 105 -4.33 -16.76 -5.30
CA LEU A 105 -4.64 -17.35 -6.59
C LEU A 105 -5.01 -18.84 -6.52
N LEU A 106 -4.48 -19.56 -5.53
CA LEU A 106 -4.89 -20.93 -5.24
C LEU A 106 -6.36 -21.02 -4.82
N LEU A 107 -6.83 -20.03 -4.05
CA LEU A 107 -8.21 -19.98 -3.56
C LEU A 107 -9.21 -19.57 -4.64
N SER A 108 -8.77 -18.84 -5.68
CA SER A 108 -9.63 -18.49 -6.82
C SER A 108 -9.79 -19.62 -7.86
N GLY A 109 -9.28 -20.83 -7.59
CA GLY A 109 -9.42 -21.98 -8.49
C GLY A 109 -8.58 -21.90 -9.77
N VAL A 110 -7.59 -21.02 -9.82
CA VAL A 110 -6.72 -20.84 -10.99
C VAL A 110 -5.75 -22.02 -11.11
N PHE A 111 -5.43 -22.41 -12.35
CA PHE A 111 -4.47 -23.47 -12.68
C PHE A 111 -3.13 -23.29 -11.93
N TYR A 112 -2.67 -24.35 -11.25
CA TYR A 112 -1.43 -24.36 -10.44
C TYR A 112 -0.20 -23.83 -11.19
N GLY A 113 -0.11 -24.04 -12.50
CA GLY A 113 1.01 -23.54 -13.31
C GLY A 113 1.05 -22.01 -13.49
N ALA A 114 -0.01 -21.28 -13.14
CA ALA A 114 -0.04 -19.81 -13.19
C ALA A 114 0.59 -19.15 -11.93
N ILE A 115 0.84 -19.91 -10.87
CA ILE A 115 1.36 -19.40 -9.59
C ILE A 115 2.78 -18.83 -9.72
N PRO A 116 3.74 -19.49 -10.41
CA PRO A 116 5.06 -18.89 -10.62
C PRO A 116 4.96 -17.58 -11.39
N PHE A 117 4.15 -17.51 -12.45
CA PHE A 117 4.02 -16.31 -13.28
C PHE A 117 3.35 -15.15 -12.56
N SER A 118 2.39 -15.42 -11.68
CA SER A 118 1.70 -14.38 -10.94
C SER A 118 2.53 -13.82 -9.79
N VAL A 119 3.21 -14.66 -9.01
CA VAL A 119 4.08 -14.18 -7.92
C VAL A 119 5.36 -13.59 -8.51
N ILE A 120 6.10 -14.34 -9.33
CA ILE A 120 7.39 -13.89 -9.88
C ILE A 120 7.18 -12.82 -10.94
N GLY A 121 6.20 -12.97 -11.83
CA GLY A 121 5.97 -12.00 -12.90
C GLY A 121 5.48 -10.66 -12.37
N LEU A 122 4.54 -10.63 -11.41
CA LEU A 122 4.12 -9.37 -10.80
C LEU A 122 5.27 -8.72 -10.03
N THR A 123 6.02 -9.47 -9.22
CA THR A 123 7.11 -8.88 -8.42
C THR A 123 8.27 -8.40 -9.32
N ALA A 124 8.55 -9.11 -10.41
CA ALA A 124 9.49 -8.69 -11.46
C ALA A 124 9.02 -7.43 -12.18
N PHE A 125 7.72 -7.30 -12.44
CA PHE A 125 7.13 -6.09 -13.01
C PHE A 125 7.21 -4.91 -12.04
N LEU A 126 6.83 -5.09 -10.77
CA LEU A 126 6.92 -4.03 -9.75
C LEU A 126 8.36 -3.59 -9.50
N ALA A 127 9.32 -4.51 -9.62
CA ALA A 127 10.73 -4.20 -9.54
C ALA A 127 11.23 -3.24 -10.64
N LEU A 128 10.52 -3.11 -11.77
CA LEU A 128 10.85 -2.12 -12.80
C LEU A 128 10.74 -0.68 -12.30
N PHE A 129 9.86 -0.40 -11.34
CA PHE A 129 9.78 0.93 -10.72
C PHE A 129 11.05 1.24 -9.92
N TYR A 130 11.63 0.26 -9.23
CA TYR A 130 12.89 0.46 -8.49
C TYR A 130 14.10 0.44 -9.42
N ALA A 131 14.02 -0.28 -10.54
CA ALA A 131 14.98 -0.14 -11.64
C ALA A 131 14.99 1.30 -12.17
N PHE A 132 13.82 1.87 -12.43
CA PHE A 132 13.66 3.25 -12.84
C PHE A 132 14.18 4.23 -11.77
N ALA A 133 13.88 3.99 -10.49
CA ALA A 133 14.37 4.83 -9.39
C ALA A 133 15.91 4.87 -9.35
N CYS A 134 16.57 3.72 -9.36
CA CYS A 134 18.04 3.67 -9.33
C CYS A 134 18.67 4.19 -10.63
N TYR A 135 18.05 3.95 -11.78
CA TYR A 135 18.49 4.53 -13.06
C TYR A 135 18.44 6.05 -13.03
N LEU A 136 17.31 6.63 -12.65
CA LEU A 136 17.12 8.07 -12.59
C LEU A 136 18.04 8.71 -11.54
N ALA A 137 18.16 8.09 -10.37
CA ALA A 137 19.06 8.55 -9.33
C ALA A 137 20.50 8.58 -9.86
N PHE A 138 20.94 7.52 -10.55
CA PHE A 138 22.26 7.44 -11.14
C PHE A 138 22.54 8.55 -12.18
N LEU A 139 21.54 8.94 -12.97
CA LEU A 139 21.67 10.08 -13.89
C LEU A 139 21.86 11.42 -13.15
N LEU A 140 21.27 11.54 -11.97
CA LEU A 140 21.30 12.73 -11.11
C LEU A 140 22.43 12.68 -10.06
N TRP A 141 23.16 11.58 -9.98
CA TRP A 141 24.12 11.27 -8.93
C TRP A 141 25.36 12.18 -8.94
N ASP A 142 25.87 12.46 -7.74
CA ASP A 142 27.14 13.13 -7.50
C ASP A 142 27.85 12.54 -6.27
N SER A 143 29.06 13.02 -5.96
CA SER A 143 29.86 12.52 -4.83
C SER A 143 29.54 13.18 -3.48
N SER A 144 28.56 14.08 -3.41
CA SER A 144 28.22 14.86 -2.20
C SER A 144 26.94 14.35 -1.53
N TYR A 145 26.52 14.98 -0.44
CA TYR A 145 25.21 14.70 0.20
C TYR A 145 24.02 14.76 -0.77
N ARG A 146 24.13 15.47 -1.91
CA ARG A 146 23.07 15.59 -2.92
C ARG A 146 22.70 14.25 -3.58
N ARG A 147 23.57 13.24 -3.55
CA ARG A 147 23.21 11.88 -3.97
C ARG A 147 22.02 11.31 -3.18
N ILE A 148 21.91 11.66 -1.90
CA ILE A 148 20.79 11.25 -1.04
C ILE A 148 19.49 11.90 -1.52
N ILE A 149 19.55 13.18 -1.91
CA ILE A 149 18.41 13.92 -2.47
C ILE A 149 18.01 13.32 -3.84
N ALA A 150 18.98 13.01 -4.71
CA ALA A 150 18.74 12.36 -6.00
C ALA A 150 18.08 10.99 -5.83
N PHE A 151 18.53 10.21 -4.86
CA PHE A 151 17.99 8.91 -4.53
C PHE A 151 16.56 9.01 -4.00
N ALA A 152 16.30 9.87 -3.01
CA ALA A 152 14.98 10.09 -2.45
C ALA A 152 13.99 10.64 -3.48
N PHE A 153 14.41 11.61 -4.31
CA PHE A 153 13.60 12.14 -5.40
C PHE A 153 13.18 11.03 -6.37
N SER A 154 14.12 10.19 -6.78
CA SER A 154 13.86 9.15 -7.78
C SER A 154 12.99 8.02 -7.24
N PHE A 155 13.20 7.61 -5.98
CA PHE A 155 12.33 6.63 -5.32
C PHE A 155 10.92 7.18 -5.07
N ALA A 156 10.80 8.43 -4.65
CA ALA A 156 9.49 9.05 -4.44
C ALA A 156 8.71 9.18 -5.76
N LEU A 157 9.38 9.52 -6.86
CA LEU A 157 8.76 9.53 -8.19
C LEU A 157 8.34 8.12 -8.63
N ALA A 158 9.20 7.11 -8.45
CA ALA A 158 8.89 5.73 -8.79
C ALA A 158 7.70 5.17 -7.99
N GLU A 159 7.64 5.46 -6.69
CA GLU A 159 6.52 5.09 -5.82
C GLU A 159 5.22 5.79 -6.22
N TRP A 160 5.28 7.08 -6.58
CA TRP A 160 4.11 7.81 -7.08
C TRP A 160 3.61 7.24 -8.41
N LEU A 161 4.52 6.94 -9.35
CA LEU A 161 4.17 6.27 -10.61
C LEU A 161 3.56 4.88 -10.37
N ARG A 162 4.12 4.10 -9.44
CA ARG A 162 3.63 2.76 -9.07
C ARG A 162 2.23 2.78 -8.47
N ALA A 163 1.86 3.88 -7.79
CA ALA A 163 0.54 4.06 -7.20
C ALA A 163 -0.57 4.38 -8.22
N TRP A 164 -0.22 4.77 -9.46
CA TRP A 164 -1.19 5.27 -10.45
C TRP A 164 -1.14 4.55 -11.79
N MET A 165 0.06 4.19 -12.29
CA MET A 165 0.21 3.50 -13.56
C MET A 165 -0.44 2.10 -13.53
N PHE A 166 -1.09 1.72 -14.63
CA PHE A 166 -1.71 0.41 -14.80
C PHE A 166 -2.69 0.05 -13.67
N THR A 167 -3.56 1.00 -13.28
CA THR A 167 -4.53 0.93 -12.15
C THR A 167 -3.94 1.03 -10.75
N GLY A 168 -2.60 1.05 -10.64
CA GLY A 168 -1.90 1.33 -9.39
C GLY A 168 -1.83 0.14 -8.45
N PHE A 169 -0.66 -0.02 -7.82
CA PHE A 169 -0.43 -1.01 -6.77
C PHE A 169 0.48 -0.41 -5.69
N PRO A 170 -0.02 0.48 -4.80
CA PRO A 170 0.77 1.13 -3.76
C PRO A 170 1.07 0.24 -2.54
N TRP A 171 0.82 -1.07 -2.65
CA TRP A 171 1.09 -2.03 -1.57
C TRP A 171 2.57 -2.04 -1.20
N ASN A 172 2.89 -2.17 0.08
CA ASN A 172 4.27 -2.16 0.59
C ASN A 172 5.08 -0.92 0.15
N ALA A 173 4.47 0.26 0.06
CA ALA A 173 5.20 1.52 -0.08
C ALA A 173 6.29 1.69 1.01
N ILE A 174 7.44 2.25 0.64
CA ILE A 174 8.59 2.41 1.56
C ILE A 174 8.19 3.24 2.78
N ALA A 175 7.30 4.22 2.62
CA ALA A 175 6.75 5.03 3.68
C ALA A 175 6.25 4.21 4.88
N TYR A 176 5.65 3.04 4.63
CA TYR A 176 5.13 2.19 5.70
C TYR A 176 6.22 1.72 6.67
N THR A 177 7.46 1.56 6.19
CA THR A 177 8.61 1.12 7.00
C THR A 177 9.00 2.14 8.06
N ALA A 178 8.78 3.44 7.81
CA ALA A 178 9.12 4.54 8.71
C ALA A 178 8.05 4.83 9.75
N MET A 179 6.88 4.18 9.67
CA MET A 179 5.71 4.48 10.50
C MET A 179 5.25 3.31 11.38
N PRO A 180 6.14 2.47 11.95
CA PRO A 180 5.79 1.15 12.49
C PRO A 180 4.77 1.16 13.63
N CYS A 181 4.54 2.31 14.27
CA CYS A 181 3.58 2.48 15.34
C CYS A 181 2.77 3.78 15.21
N PRO A 182 1.59 3.89 15.85
CA PRO A 182 0.74 5.08 15.83
C PRO A 182 1.45 6.40 16.09
N PHE A 183 2.45 6.38 16.96
CA PHE A 183 3.21 7.55 17.34
C PHE A 183 4.04 8.11 16.16
N LEU A 184 4.69 7.24 15.40
CA LEU A 184 5.51 7.61 14.23
C LEU A 184 4.69 7.74 12.93
N MET A 185 3.41 7.34 12.95
CA MET A 185 2.50 7.56 11.81
C MET A 185 2.10 9.02 11.65
N GLN A 186 2.24 9.85 12.68
CA GLN A 186 1.59 11.17 12.72
C GLN A 186 1.96 12.12 11.57
N PRO A 187 3.23 12.22 11.11
CA PRO A 187 3.60 13.12 10.01
C PRO A 187 2.84 12.89 8.71
N VAL A 188 2.25 11.71 8.49
CA VAL A 188 1.47 11.38 7.29
C VAL A 188 0.26 12.31 7.09
N VAL A 189 -0.25 12.93 8.16
CA VAL A 189 -1.35 13.90 8.05
C VAL A 189 -0.94 15.17 7.26
N ILE A 190 0.36 15.49 7.26
CA ILE A 190 0.94 16.64 6.55
C ILE A 190 1.48 16.19 5.19
N PHE A 191 2.33 15.18 5.19
CA PHE A 191 3.11 14.80 4.01
C PHE A 191 2.38 13.81 3.08
N GLY A 192 1.31 13.17 3.56
CA GLY A 192 0.67 12.04 2.86
C GLY A 192 1.64 10.87 2.68
N ILE A 193 1.17 9.79 2.06
CA ILE A 193 2.05 8.63 1.79
C ILE A 193 3.22 9.00 0.86
N TYR A 194 2.99 9.87 -0.12
CA TYR A 194 4.00 10.21 -1.13
C TYR A 194 5.14 11.04 -0.56
N GLY A 195 4.83 12.05 0.27
CA GLY A 195 5.87 12.79 0.99
C GLY A 195 6.60 11.90 1.99
N MET A 196 5.89 10.99 2.67
CA MET A 196 6.54 10.02 3.57
C MET A 196 7.46 9.05 2.83
N ASN A 197 7.18 8.67 1.57
CA ASN A 197 8.12 7.86 0.77
C ASN A 197 9.45 8.60 0.59
N TYR A 198 9.39 9.88 0.18
CA TYR A 198 10.57 10.73 0.05
C TYR A 198 11.35 10.85 1.37
N LEU A 199 10.66 11.21 2.46
CA LEU A 199 11.29 11.44 3.76
C LEU A 199 11.91 10.16 4.35
N SER A 200 11.27 9.01 4.14
CA SER A 200 11.81 7.71 4.59
C SER A 200 13.12 7.39 3.90
N VAL A 201 13.21 7.62 2.58
CA VAL A 201 14.43 7.37 1.82
C VAL A 201 15.54 8.33 2.25
N VAL A 202 15.23 9.62 2.46
CA VAL A 202 16.20 10.57 3.02
C VAL A 202 16.71 10.09 4.37
N LEU A 203 15.81 9.76 5.29
CA LEU A 203 16.14 9.32 6.65
C LEU A 203 17.12 8.13 6.65
N TYR A 204 16.80 7.08 5.90
CA TYR A 204 17.63 5.87 5.90
C TYR A 204 18.91 6.04 5.10
N ALA A 205 18.86 6.65 3.92
CA ALA A 205 20.02 6.80 3.06
C ALA A 205 21.07 7.76 3.64
N SER A 206 20.66 8.76 4.43
CA SER A 206 21.57 9.67 5.13
C SER A 206 22.58 8.96 6.04
N ALA A 207 22.30 7.73 6.49
CA ALA A 207 23.23 6.96 7.32
C ALA A 207 24.57 6.68 6.60
N VAL A 208 24.60 6.68 5.26
CA VAL A 208 25.84 6.47 4.49
C VAL A 208 26.87 7.58 4.69
N LEU A 209 26.41 8.80 5.00
CA LEU A 209 27.29 9.98 5.17
C LEU A 209 28.20 9.81 6.41
N PHE A 210 27.70 9.12 7.44
CA PHE A 210 28.47 8.76 8.61
C PHE A 210 29.48 7.64 8.33
N LEU A 211 29.05 6.62 7.56
CA LEU A 211 29.92 5.48 7.21
C LEU A 211 31.14 5.93 6.39
N LYS A 212 30.96 6.92 5.51
CA LYS A 212 32.05 7.49 4.70
C LYS A 212 32.77 8.67 5.34
N LYS A 213 32.26 9.21 6.46
CA LYS A 213 32.73 10.46 7.08
C LYS A 213 32.72 11.65 6.11
N GLU A 214 31.85 11.62 5.12
CA GLU A 214 31.65 12.67 4.11
C GLU A 214 30.40 13.46 4.47
N ASP A 215 30.47 14.80 4.49
CA ASP A 215 29.33 15.66 4.80
C ASP A 215 28.61 15.25 6.12
N TRP A 216 29.34 14.69 7.09
CA TRP A 216 28.76 14.04 8.26
C TRP A 216 27.91 14.99 9.11
N ASN A 217 28.31 16.27 9.20
CA ASN A 217 27.53 17.32 9.88
C ASN A 217 26.14 17.49 9.25
N ILE A 218 26.06 17.42 7.92
CA ILE A 218 24.79 17.52 7.18
C ILE A 218 23.97 16.26 7.42
N GLY A 219 24.59 15.07 7.30
CA GLY A 219 23.93 13.79 7.59
C GLY A 219 23.36 13.72 9.01
N PHE A 220 24.14 14.16 10.01
CA PHE A 220 23.71 14.28 11.40
C PHE A 220 22.56 15.25 11.55
N SER A 221 22.67 16.45 11.00
CA SER A 221 21.63 17.47 11.11
C SER A 221 20.32 16.99 10.50
N VAL A 222 20.35 16.38 9.31
CA VAL A 222 19.15 15.84 8.65
C VAL A 222 18.51 14.72 9.46
N LEU A 223 19.29 13.71 9.87
CA LEU A 223 18.78 12.59 10.64
C LEU A 223 18.22 13.05 12.00
N PHE A 224 18.94 13.92 12.69
CA PHE A 224 18.50 14.49 13.96
C PHE A 224 17.21 15.28 13.82
N LEU A 225 17.12 16.20 12.83
CA LEU A 225 15.93 17.03 12.62
C LEU A 225 14.71 16.21 12.19
N LEU A 226 14.88 15.18 11.36
CA LEU A 226 13.77 14.30 10.97
C LEU A 226 13.27 13.47 12.15
N CYS A 227 14.17 12.82 12.90
CA CYS A 227 13.82 12.04 14.07
C CYS A 227 13.19 12.91 15.17
N LEU A 228 13.80 14.06 15.47
CA LEU A 228 13.29 14.99 16.47
C LEU A 228 11.94 15.57 16.03
N GLY A 229 11.79 15.95 14.75
CA GLY A 229 10.55 16.46 14.19
C GLY A 229 9.41 15.46 14.28
N ASP A 230 9.65 14.19 13.94
CA ASP A 230 8.66 13.12 14.05
C ASP A 230 8.25 12.89 15.52
N ILE A 231 9.23 12.77 16.43
CA ILE A 231 8.97 12.57 17.87
C ILE A 231 8.18 13.75 18.45
N LEU A 232 8.60 14.99 18.19
CA LEU A 232 7.91 16.18 18.72
C LEU A 232 6.50 16.31 18.14
N PHE A 233 6.32 16.02 16.85
CA PHE A 233 5.02 16.08 16.20
C PHE A 233 4.09 14.97 16.71
N GLY A 234 4.61 13.77 16.91
CA GLY A 234 3.92 12.66 17.56
C GLY A 234 3.44 13.03 18.97
N LEU A 235 4.31 13.60 19.81
CA LEU A 235 3.97 14.07 21.16
C LEU A 235 2.89 15.15 21.14
N TYR A 236 3.01 16.13 20.23
CA TYR A 236 2.03 17.19 20.06
C TYR A 236 0.64 16.63 19.71
N ARG A 237 0.58 15.74 18.72
CA ARG A 237 -0.66 15.13 18.23
C ARG A 237 -1.34 14.26 19.29
N PHE A 238 -0.58 13.47 20.06
CA PHE A 238 -1.12 12.61 21.11
C PHE A 238 -1.58 13.38 22.37
N LYS A 239 -0.98 14.55 22.65
CA LYS A 239 -1.46 15.43 23.72
C LYS A 239 -2.75 16.16 23.33
N ALA A 240 -2.95 16.46 22.05
CA ALA A 240 -4.17 17.06 21.58
C ALA A 240 -5.37 16.14 21.91
N ARG A 241 -6.39 16.66 22.60
CA ARG A 241 -7.66 15.98 22.87
C ARG A 241 -8.68 16.47 21.84
N PRO A 242 -8.90 15.78 20.71
CA PRO A 242 -9.61 16.41 19.61
C PRO A 242 -11.12 16.16 19.67
N PHE A 243 -11.61 15.21 20.49
CA PHE A 243 -13.03 14.87 20.59
C PHE A 243 -13.68 15.67 21.72
N LEU A 244 -14.19 16.85 21.36
CA LEU A 244 -14.97 17.70 22.27
C LEU A 244 -16.48 17.36 22.22
N GLU A 245 -16.95 16.69 21.17
CA GLU A 245 -18.37 16.35 21.02
C GLU A 245 -18.74 15.03 21.71
N ARG A 246 -19.84 15.08 22.47
CA ARG A 246 -20.41 13.94 23.21
C ARG A 246 -21.42 13.12 22.41
N SER A 247 -21.82 13.56 21.21
CA SER A 247 -22.80 12.84 20.41
C SER A 247 -22.16 11.62 19.77
N MET A 248 -22.46 10.46 20.32
CA MET A 248 -21.99 9.17 19.84
C MET A 248 -23.03 8.50 18.94
N VAL A 249 -22.57 7.54 18.15
CA VAL A 249 -23.40 6.58 17.42
C VAL A 249 -22.90 5.18 17.73
N GLY A 250 -23.82 4.29 18.08
CA GLY A 250 -23.51 2.91 18.42
C GLY A 250 -23.33 2.08 17.15
N ILE A 251 -22.23 1.35 17.05
CA ILE A 251 -21.93 0.50 15.90
C ILE A 251 -21.69 -0.92 16.38
N ARG A 252 -22.34 -1.86 15.69
CA ARG A 252 -22.07 -3.29 15.76
C ARG A 252 -21.24 -3.74 14.56
N ILE A 253 -20.04 -4.23 14.85
CA ILE A 253 -19.20 -4.96 13.89
C ILE A 253 -19.60 -6.43 13.97
N VAL A 254 -19.93 -7.06 12.84
CA VAL A 254 -20.16 -8.51 12.75
C VAL A 254 -19.02 -9.16 11.99
N GLN A 255 -18.23 -9.99 12.68
CA GLN A 255 -17.18 -10.81 12.08
C GLN A 255 -17.61 -12.28 12.11
N PRO A 256 -18.18 -12.80 11.02
CA PRO A 256 -18.79 -14.12 11.02
C PRO A 256 -17.78 -15.26 10.92
N PHE A 257 -16.61 -15.08 10.28
CA PHE A 257 -15.75 -16.19 9.85
C PHE A 257 -16.51 -17.17 8.95
N LEU A 258 -17.00 -16.68 7.80
CA LEU A 258 -17.67 -17.49 6.79
C LEU A 258 -16.67 -18.41 6.11
N HIS A 259 -17.08 -19.66 5.93
CA HIS A 259 -16.37 -20.61 5.09
C HIS A 259 -16.72 -20.36 3.63
N ASP A 260 -15.83 -20.74 2.72
CA ASP A 260 -16.15 -20.79 1.31
C ASP A 260 -17.33 -21.74 1.11
N ALA A 261 -18.42 -21.21 0.54
CA ALA A 261 -19.67 -21.95 0.39
C ALA A 261 -19.74 -22.68 -0.95
N ASN A 262 -18.87 -22.37 -1.93
CA ASN A 262 -18.99 -22.88 -3.31
C ASN A 262 -20.47 -22.88 -3.79
N ASP A 263 -20.83 -23.87 -4.60
CA ASP A 263 -22.21 -24.13 -5.01
C ASP A 263 -23.07 -24.83 -3.96
N ASP A 264 -22.57 -25.06 -2.74
CA ASP A 264 -23.28 -25.75 -1.67
C ASP A 264 -24.34 -24.86 -1.00
N VAL A 265 -25.60 -25.16 -1.28
CA VAL A 265 -26.77 -24.48 -0.71
C VAL A 265 -26.79 -24.54 0.82
N ALA A 266 -26.42 -25.67 1.42
CA ALA A 266 -26.46 -25.83 2.88
C ALA A 266 -25.43 -24.92 3.56
N MET A 267 -24.23 -24.81 2.99
CA MET A 267 -23.20 -23.90 3.48
C MET A 267 -23.58 -22.43 3.30
N ARG A 268 -24.21 -22.06 2.17
CA ARG A 268 -24.74 -20.70 1.98
C ARG A 268 -25.79 -20.33 3.02
N LEU A 269 -26.72 -21.25 3.32
CA LEU A 269 -27.72 -21.05 4.37
C LEU A 269 -27.07 -20.95 5.75
N TYR A 270 -26.15 -21.86 6.09
CA TYR A 270 -25.41 -21.82 7.36
C TYR A 270 -24.68 -20.48 7.55
N ASN A 271 -23.98 -20.00 6.52
CA ASN A 271 -23.29 -18.72 6.52
C ASN A 271 -24.25 -17.54 6.77
N PHE A 272 -25.41 -17.55 6.11
CA PHE A 272 -26.44 -16.54 6.30
C PHE A 272 -27.06 -16.58 7.71
N GLU A 273 -27.39 -17.76 8.23
CA GLU A 273 -27.89 -17.90 9.61
C GLU A 273 -26.88 -17.41 10.63
N ARG A 274 -25.59 -17.67 10.40
CA ARG A 274 -24.52 -17.22 11.28
C ARG A 274 -24.48 -15.69 11.38
N LEU A 275 -24.58 -14.97 10.25
CA LEU A 275 -24.67 -13.51 10.22
C LEU A 275 -25.89 -12.99 10.99
N LEU A 276 -27.07 -13.59 10.77
CA LEU A 276 -28.28 -13.22 11.49
C LEU A 276 -28.16 -13.51 12.99
N SER A 277 -27.55 -14.63 13.37
CA SER A 277 -27.37 -15.00 14.78
C SER A 277 -26.51 -13.98 15.51
N LEU A 278 -25.40 -13.52 14.92
CA LEU A 278 -24.52 -12.51 15.50
C LEU A 278 -25.21 -11.14 15.55
N THR A 279 -26.03 -10.83 14.55
CA THR A 279 -26.83 -9.61 14.49
C THR A 279 -27.85 -9.52 15.62
N LYS A 280 -28.53 -10.63 15.94
CA LYS A 280 -29.61 -10.68 16.95
C LYS A 280 -29.13 -10.83 18.39
N ARG A 281 -27.85 -11.13 18.63
CA ARG A 281 -27.33 -11.32 19.99
C ARG A 281 -27.50 -10.06 20.84
N ALA A 282 -27.85 -10.23 22.11
CA ALA A 282 -27.88 -9.11 23.04
C ALA A 282 -26.49 -8.45 23.14
N PRO A 283 -26.40 -7.11 23.30
CA PRO A 283 -25.13 -6.44 23.49
C PRO A 283 -24.34 -7.01 24.66
N LEU A 284 -23.02 -7.11 24.51
CA LEU A 284 -22.16 -7.62 25.59
C LEU A 284 -22.11 -6.61 26.74
N ARG A 285 -22.07 -7.12 27.98
CA ARG A 285 -21.87 -6.31 29.20
C ARG A 285 -22.90 -5.18 29.39
N GLY A 286 -24.12 -5.35 28.90
CA GLY A 286 -25.20 -4.37 29.06
C GLY A 286 -24.99 -3.08 28.26
N ALA A 287 -24.15 -3.11 27.22
CA ALA A 287 -24.03 -1.99 26.29
C ALA A 287 -25.37 -1.63 25.65
N LYS A 288 -25.52 -0.37 25.22
CA LYS A 288 -26.73 0.05 24.49
C LYS A 288 -26.82 -0.69 23.14
N PRO A 289 -28.04 -0.95 22.64
CA PRO A 289 -28.19 -1.43 21.27
C PRO A 289 -27.53 -0.47 20.28
N SER A 290 -26.85 -1.02 19.27
CA SER A 290 -26.19 -0.22 18.23
C SER A 290 -27.21 0.46 17.32
N ASP A 291 -26.89 1.63 16.80
CA ASP A 291 -27.70 2.27 15.73
C ASP A 291 -27.43 1.58 14.38
N PHE A 292 -26.17 1.20 14.13
CA PHE A 292 -25.74 0.58 12.88
C PHE A 292 -25.18 -0.81 13.08
N ILE A 293 -25.52 -1.74 12.20
CA ILE A 293 -24.96 -3.09 12.16
C ILE A 293 -24.23 -3.27 10.85
N ILE A 294 -22.98 -3.70 10.90
CA ILE A 294 -22.12 -3.72 9.72
C ILE A 294 -21.66 -5.15 9.47
N TRP A 295 -21.93 -5.64 8.27
CA TRP A 295 -21.47 -6.94 7.77
C TRP A 295 -20.31 -6.76 6.78
N PRO A 296 -19.41 -7.75 6.65
CA PRO A 296 -18.25 -7.68 5.76
C PRO A 296 -18.61 -7.64 4.27
N GLU A 297 -17.59 -7.46 3.43
CA GLU A 297 -17.66 -7.55 1.96
C GLU A 297 -18.16 -8.92 1.51
N THR A 298 -19.05 -8.92 0.51
CA THR A 298 -19.61 -10.12 -0.13
C THR A 298 -20.00 -11.20 0.89
N SER A 299 -20.62 -10.78 1.99
CA SER A 299 -20.96 -11.65 3.10
C SER A 299 -22.31 -12.36 2.91
N VAL A 300 -23.17 -11.81 2.05
CA VAL A 300 -24.43 -12.45 1.67
C VAL A 300 -24.19 -13.34 0.44
N PRO A 301 -24.43 -14.65 0.54
CA PRO A 301 -24.14 -15.58 -0.55
C PRO A 301 -25.25 -15.66 -1.62
N TYR A 302 -26.03 -14.58 -1.76
CA TYR A 302 -27.16 -14.48 -2.68
C TYR A 302 -27.28 -13.06 -3.23
N ILE A 303 -27.83 -12.93 -4.43
CA ILE A 303 -28.29 -11.63 -4.95
C ILE A 303 -29.58 -11.27 -4.22
N LEU A 304 -29.56 -10.17 -3.46
CA LEU A 304 -30.67 -9.79 -2.59
C LEU A 304 -31.97 -9.52 -3.37
N GLU A 305 -31.87 -9.00 -4.59
CA GLU A 305 -33.01 -8.77 -5.49
C GLU A 305 -33.70 -10.06 -5.92
N ASP A 306 -32.97 -11.15 -6.07
CA ASP A 306 -33.51 -12.43 -6.54
C ASP A 306 -34.18 -13.21 -5.40
N VAL A 307 -33.89 -12.87 -4.13
CA VAL A 307 -34.40 -13.58 -2.95
C VAL A 307 -35.02 -12.62 -1.92
N PRO A 308 -36.23 -12.07 -2.18
CA PRO A 308 -36.90 -11.11 -1.30
C PRO A 308 -37.08 -11.60 0.15
N LEU A 309 -37.19 -12.92 0.34
CA LEU A 309 -37.29 -13.52 1.67
C LEU A 309 -36.05 -13.21 2.53
N LEU A 310 -34.84 -13.24 1.95
CA LEU A 310 -33.60 -12.95 2.70
C LEU A 310 -33.54 -11.49 3.13
N LEU A 311 -33.92 -10.57 2.23
CA LEU A 311 -34.04 -9.15 2.55
C LEU A 311 -35.01 -8.93 3.73
N ARG A 312 -36.15 -9.63 3.73
CA ARG A 312 -37.13 -9.58 4.82
C ARG A 312 -36.55 -10.12 6.14
N ARG A 313 -35.77 -11.19 6.09
CA ARG A 313 -35.11 -11.77 7.27
C ARG A 313 -34.03 -10.86 7.85
N ILE A 314 -33.30 -10.14 7.00
CA ILE A 314 -32.36 -9.08 7.42
C ILE A 314 -33.13 -7.98 8.13
N GLY A 315 -34.16 -7.40 7.52
CA GLY A 315 -34.95 -6.32 8.12
C GLY A 315 -35.56 -6.73 9.47
N ASN A 316 -36.13 -7.94 9.56
CA ASN A 316 -36.70 -8.49 10.80
C ASN A 316 -35.66 -8.75 11.90
N ALA A 317 -34.36 -8.81 11.57
CA ALA A 317 -33.30 -8.94 12.57
C ALA A 317 -32.90 -7.59 13.20
N LEU A 318 -33.39 -6.48 12.65
CA LEU A 318 -33.08 -5.13 13.10
C LEU A 318 -34.17 -4.60 14.04
N GLN A 319 -33.74 -3.84 15.05
CA GLN A 319 -34.63 -3.06 15.90
C GLN A 319 -35.18 -1.83 15.16
N GLU A 320 -36.19 -1.18 15.74
CA GLU A 320 -36.74 0.05 15.18
C GLU A 320 -35.63 1.11 15.02
N LYS A 321 -35.54 1.72 13.84
CA LYS A 321 -34.52 2.72 13.43
C LYS A 321 -33.09 2.21 13.24
N GLN A 322 -32.79 0.93 13.50
CA GLN A 322 -31.49 0.36 13.15
C GLN A 322 -31.30 0.28 11.63
N LEU A 323 -30.05 0.48 11.20
CA LEU A 323 -29.62 0.32 9.81
C LEU A 323 -28.56 -0.77 9.71
N ALA A 324 -28.70 -1.66 8.72
CA ALA A 324 -27.69 -2.63 8.36
C ALA A 324 -26.88 -2.14 7.14
N PHE A 325 -25.56 -2.18 7.25
CA PHE A 325 -24.59 -1.92 6.20
C PHE A 325 -24.01 -3.26 5.75
N ILE A 326 -24.36 -3.73 4.56
CA ILE A 326 -24.11 -5.10 4.13
C ILE A 326 -23.32 -5.11 2.83
N GLY A 327 -22.14 -5.75 2.84
CA GLY A 327 -21.40 -6.07 1.63
C GLY A 327 -22.05 -7.23 0.88
N THR A 328 -22.43 -7.00 -0.38
CA THR A 328 -23.14 -7.95 -1.23
C THR A 328 -22.81 -7.73 -2.70
N ILE A 329 -23.12 -8.71 -3.54
CA ILE A 329 -23.13 -8.54 -4.99
C ILE A 329 -24.44 -7.85 -5.40
N ARG A 330 -24.36 -6.87 -6.29
CA ARG A 330 -25.49 -6.22 -6.97
C ARG A 330 -25.48 -6.60 -8.45
N VAL A 331 -26.65 -6.88 -9.00
CA VAL A 331 -26.82 -7.13 -10.44
C VAL A 331 -27.67 -6.02 -11.06
N GLU A 332 -27.15 -5.39 -12.11
CA GLU A 332 -27.89 -4.46 -12.95
C GLU A 332 -28.14 -5.09 -14.32
N LYS A 333 -29.41 -5.14 -14.73
CA LYS A 333 -29.83 -5.61 -16.06
C LYS A 333 -30.11 -4.39 -16.93
N ARG A 334 -29.27 -4.11 -17.91
CA ARG A 334 -29.49 -3.00 -18.85
C ARG A 334 -30.31 -3.50 -20.04
N LYS A 335 -31.40 -2.79 -20.35
CA LYS A 335 -32.30 -3.17 -21.44
C LYS A 335 -31.65 -2.99 -22.82
N GLU A 336 -30.67 -2.10 -22.93
CA GLU A 336 -30.03 -1.69 -24.19
C GLU A 336 -29.18 -2.80 -24.82
N ASP A 337 -28.48 -3.60 -24.02
CA ASP A 337 -27.57 -4.65 -24.50
C ASP A 337 -27.93 -6.06 -24.00
N GLN A 338 -29.00 -6.20 -23.22
CA GLN A 338 -29.42 -7.43 -22.56
C GLN A 338 -28.33 -8.08 -21.68
N LYS A 339 -27.30 -7.32 -21.28
CA LYS A 339 -26.22 -7.84 -20.43
C LYS A 339 -26.51 -7.61 -18.96
N GLN A 340 -25.93 -8.51 -18.16
CA GLN A 340 -25.90 -8.39 -16.70
C GLN A 340 -24.57 -7.79 -16.28
N TYR A 341 -24.64 -6.78 -15.42
CA TYR A 341 -23.50 -6.12 -14.83
C TYR A 341 -23.45 -6.45 -13.35
N PHE A 342 -22.36 -7.05 -12.91
CA PHE A 342 -22.14 -7.45 -11.52
C PHE A 342 -21.29 -6.39 -10.82
N PHE A 343 -21.72 -5.93 -9.65
CA PHE A 343 -21.00 -4.96 -8.84
C PHE A 343 -20.75 -5.54 -7.45
N ASN A 344 -19.57 -5.27 -6.90
CA ASN A 344 -19.26 -5.48 -5.49
C ASN A 344 -19.73 -4.24 -4.73
N SER A 345 -20.72 -4.38 -3.87
CA SER A 345 -21.49 -3.24 -3.36
C SER A 345 -21.68 -3.28 -1.85
N LEU A 346 -21.76 -2.09 -1.25
CA LEU A 346 -22.28 -1.87 0.08
C LEU A 346 -23.74 -1.42 -0.01
N ARG A 347 -24.65 -2.16 0.64
CA ARG A 347 -26.09 -1.83 0.71
C ARG A 347 -26.48 -1.38 2.11
N ILE A 348 -27.36 -0.39 2.18
CA ILE A 348 -27.96 0.08 3.45
C ILE A 348 -29.40 -0.40 3.52
N ILE A 349 -29.73 -1.19 4.53
CA ILE A 349 -31.06 -1.78 4.71
C ILE A 349 -31.63 -1.34 6.06
N ASN A 350 -32.92 -0.99 6.10
CA ASN A 350 -33.61 -0.65 7.34
C ASN A 350 -34.45 -1.81 7.90
N SER A 351 -34.99 -1.63 9.10
CA SER A 351 -35.87 -2.63 9.74
C SER A 351 -37.18 -2.91 9.00
N LYS A 352 -37.58 -2.04 8.05
CA LYS A 352 -38.71 -2.27 7.14
C LYS A 352 -38.34 -3.13 5.93
N SER A 353 -37.13 -3.70 5.91
CA SER A 353 -36.62 -4.54 4.82
C SER A 353 -36.48 -3.79 3.49
N VAL A 354 -36.21 -2.49 3.54
CA VAL A 354 -36.02 -1.64 2.35
C VAL A 354 -34.54 -1.31 2.20
N ILE A 355 -34.02 -1.48 0.99
CA ILE A 355 -32.70 -0.99 0.59
C ILE A 355 -32.80 0.53 0.38
N LEU A 356 -32.18 1.31 1.26
CA LEU A 356 -32.21 2.77 1.24
C LEU A 356 -31.19 3.37 0.27
N SER A 357 -30.02 2.73 0.16
CA SER A 357 -28.91 3.21 -0.65
C SER A 357 -27.94 2.08 -1.00
N SER A 358 -27.16 2.29 -2.05
CA SER A 358 -26.17 1.35 -2.57
C SER A 358 -24.93 2.12 -3.00
N VAL A 359 -23.75 1.62 -2.66
CA VAL A 359 -22.48 2.16 -3.13
C VAL A 359 -21.67 1.02 -3.75
N ASP A 360 -21.24 1.21 -4.99
CA ASP A 360 -20.48 0.21 -5.74
C ASP A 360 -18.98 0.50 -5.65
N LYS A 361 -18.18 -0.57 -5.55
CA LYS A 361 -16.73 -0.51 -5.53
C LYS A 361 -16.20 0.11 -6.81
N VAL A 362 -15.31 1.09 -6.70
CA VAL A 362 -14.79 1.84 -7.86
C VAL A 362 -13.45 1.26 -8.30
N HIS A 363 -12.53 1.09 -7.35
CA HIS A 363 -11.21 0.50 -7.62
C HIS A 363 -11.25 -1.01 -7.42
N LEU A 364 -11.36 -1.72 -8.54
CA LEU A 364 -11.37 -3.18 -8.59
C LEU A 364 -9.96 -3.77 -8.46
N VAL A 365 -9.88 -4.99 -7.93
CA VAL A 365 -8.64 -5.77 -7.87
C VAL A 365 -8.32 -6.35 -9.25
N PRO A 366 -7.17 -6.00 -9.86
CA PRO A 366 -6.74 -6.59 -11.11
C PRO A 366 -6.59 -8.11 -11.01
N PHE A 367 -6.99 -8.83 -12.06
CA PHE A 367 -6.98 -10.30 -12.19
C PHE A 367 -7.94 -11.05 -11.25
N GLY A 368 -8.29 -10.49 -10.10
CA GLY A 368 -9.29 -11.07 -9.19
C GLY A 368 -10.72 -10.66 -9.57
N GLU A 369 -10.98 -9.36 -9.72
CA GLU A 369 -12.32 -8.85 -9.99
C GLU A 369 -12.55 -8.53 -11.47
N TYR A 370 -11.50 -8.26 -12.23
CA TYR A 370 -11.56 -8.04 -13.68
C TYR A 370 -10.25 -8.46 -14.35
N LEU A 371 -10.27 -8.66 -15.67
CA LEU A 371 -9.06 -8.94 -16.46
C LEU A 371 -8.54 -7.65 -17.12
N PRO A 372 -7.38 -7.10 -16.71
CA PRO A 372 -6.72 -6.02 -17.43
C PRO A 372 -6.45 -6.40 -18.89
N PHE A 373 -6.63 -5.46 -19.82
CA PHE A 373 -6.43 -5.68 -21.26
C PHE A 373 -7.24 -6.86 -21.83
N ALA A 374 -8.44 -7.13 -21.29
CA ALA A 374 -9.32 -8.21 -21.72
C ALA A 374 -9.51 -8.29 -23.24
N SER A 375 -9.75 -7.16 -23.92
CA SER A 375 -9.92 -7.10 -25.37
C SER A 375 -8.68 -7.55 -26.14
N PHE A 376 -7.48 -7.20 -25.66
CA PHE A 376 -6.21 -7.63 -26.24
C PHE A 376 -6.04 -9.15 -26.13
N PHE A 377 -6.23 -9.72 -24.93
CA PHE A 377 -6.14 -11.17 -24.73
C PHE A 377 -7.19 -11.95 -25.53
N GLN A 378 -8.42 -11.43 -25.63
CA GLN A 378 -9.46 -11.99 -26.48
C GLN A 378 -9.04 -11.99 -27.96
N SER A 379 -8.49 -10.88 -28.46
CA SER A 379 -8.05 -10.78 -29.86
C SER A 379 -6.91 -11.75 -30.21
N LEU A 380 -6.10 -12.14 -29.21
CA LEU A 380 -5.04 -13.15 -29.35
C LEU A 380 -5.53 -14.60 -29.14
N GLY A 381 -6.84 -14.83 -28.97
CA GLY A 381 -7.40 -16.16 -28.75
C GLY A 381 -7.32 -16.67 -27.30
N PHE A 382 -6.88 -15.84 -26.34
CA PHE A 382 -6.81 -16.16 -24.91
C PHE A 382 -8.08 -15.75 -24.14
N GLY A 383 -9.25 -15.80 -24.78
CA GLY A 383 -10.53 -15.41 -24.16
C GLY A 383 -10.91 -16.24 -22.92
N TRP A 384 -10.38 -17.46 -22.79
CA TRP A 384 -10.56 -18.31 -21.61
C TRP A 384 -10.04 -17.68 -20.30
N LEU A 385 -9.11 -16.72 -20.38
CA LEU A 385 -8.60 -15.99 -19.20
C LEU A 385 -9.69 -15.18 -18.48
N LEU A 386 -10.78 -14.81 -19.18
CA LEU A 386 -11.90 -14.08 -18.58
C LEU A 386 -12.61 -14.90 -17.50
N GLN A 387 -12.68 -16.22 -17.69
CA GLN A 387 -13.31 -17.16 -16.76
C GLN A 387 -12.53 -17.28 -15.44
N LEU A 388 -11.28 -16.80 -15.40
CA LEU A 388 -10.44 -16.77 -14.21
C LEU A 388 -10.67 -15.51 -13.35
N SER A 389 -11.50 -14.57 -13.80
CA SER A 389 -11.77 -13.30 -13.10
C SER A 389 -13.24 -13.19 -12.72
N GLY A 390 -13.55 -12.44 -11.66
CA GLY A 390 -14.93 -12.22 -11.18
C GLY A 390 -15.84 -11.43 -12.13
N LEU A 391 -15.30 -10.82 -13.19
CA LEU A 391 -16.03 -10.01 -14.19
C LEU A 391 -16.92 -8.91 -13.58
N TYR A 392 -16.45 -8.29 -12.49
CA TYR A 392 -17.13 -7.16 -11.88
C TYR A 392 -17.00 -5.90 -12.74
N THR A 393 -18.03 -5.06 -12.66
CA THR A 393 -18.09 -3.74 -13.25
C THR A 393 -17.71 -2.70 -12.19
N PRO A 394 -16.82 -1.75 -12.48
CA PRO A 394 -16.48 -0.69 -11.53
C PRO A 394 -17.66 0.28 -11.37
N GLY A 395 -17.85 0.76 -10.15
CA GLY A 395 -18.74 1.88 -9.86
C GLY A 395 -18.29 3.16 -10.57
N ALA A 396 -19.24 4.00 -10.97
CA ALA A 396 -18.95 5.20 -11.76
C ALA A 396 -18.16 6.27 -10.99
N LYS A 397 -18.38 6.40 -9.68
CA LYS A 397 -17.71 7.36 -8.81
C LYS A 397 -17.78 6.94 -7.35
N LYS A 398 -16.84 7.43 -6.54
CA LYS A 398 -16.89 7.27 -5.08
C LYS A 398 -18.04 8.09 -4.51
N VAL A 399 -18.95 7.44 -3.77
CA VAL A 399 -20.15 8.06 -3.19
C VAL A 399 -20.06 8.04 -1.67
N LEU A 400 -20.20 9.21 -1.05
CA LEU A 400 -20.34 9.33 0.40
C LEU A 400 -21.77 9.02 0.82
N ILE A 401 -21.93 8.47 2.03
CA ILE A 401 -23.23 8.11 2.60
C ILE A 401 -23.58 9.11 3.71
N PRO A 402 -24.42 10.12 3.45
CA PRO A 402 -24.93 10.99 4.50
C PRO A 402 -26.06 10.29 5.25
N LEU A 403 -25.88 10.07 6.55
CA LEU A 403 -26.95 9.54 7.41
C LEU A 403 -27.72 10.68 8.06
N LYS A 404 -29.05 10.55 8.06
CA LYS A 404 -29.91 11.50 8.78
C LYS A 404 -29.55 11.48 10.26
N ASP A 405 -29.23 12.65 10.82
CA ASP A 405 -28.83 12.83 12.23
C ASP A 405 -27.59 11.99 12.66
N GLY A 406 -26.74 11.62 11.69
CA GLY A 406 -25.56 10.76 11.87
C GLY A 406 -24.30 11.24 11.11
N PRO A 407 -23.23 10.43 11.10
CA PRO A 407 -22.01 10.73 10.37
C PRO A 407 -22.22 10.69 8.86
N ILE A 408 -21.40 11.45 8.13
CA ILE A 408 -21.16 11.22 6.70
C ILE A 408 -20.08 10.15 6.57
N ILE A 409 -20.43 9.00 5.99
CA ILE A 409 -19.53 7.86 5.89
C ILE A 409 -18.85 7.84 4.51
N TRP A 410 -17.53 7.63 4.50
CA TRP A 410 -16.79 7.24 3.30
C TRP A 410 -16.62 5.72 3.28
N PRO A 411 -17.38 5.00 2.44
CA PRO A 411 -17.21 3.56 2.27
C PRO A 411 -15.98 3.25 1.41
N LEU A 412 -15.20 2.27 1.85
CA LEU A 412 -14.04 1.72 1.14
C LEU A 412 -14.20 0.20 1.11
N ILE A 413 -14.33 -0.39 -0.07
CA ILE A 413 -14.54 -1.83 -0.19
C ILE A 413 -13.17 -2.49 -0.37
N CYS A 414 -12.71 -3.20 0.65
CA CYS A 414 -11.51 -4.05 0.62
C CYS A 414 -10.26 -3.30 0.17
N TYR A 415 -9.75 -3.68 -1.01
CA TYR A 415 -8.56 -3.16 -1.69
C TYR A 415 -8.53 -1.63 -1.81
N GLU A 416 -9.68 -0.95 -1.87
CA GLU A 416 -9.73 0.52 -1.96
C GLU A 416 -9.06 1.23 -0.78
N SER A 417 -8.92 0.57 0.37
CA SER A 417 -8.30 1.13 1.57
C SER A 417 -6.77 1.30 1.49
N ILE A 418 -6.10 0.69 0.50
CA ILE A 418 -4.64 0.85 0.34
C ILE A 418 -4.26 2.13 -0.40
N PHE A 419 -5.22 2.74 -1.10
CA PHE A 419 -4.97 3.93 -1.91
C PHE A 419 -5.10 5.21 -1.08
N PRO A 420 -4.26 6.21 -1.34
CA PRO A 420 -4.48 7.56 -0.81
C PRO A 420 -5.86 8.09 -1.16
N LEU A 421 -6.55 8.66 -0.17
CA LEU A 421 -7.92 9.17 -0.32
C LEU A 421 -7.94 10.62 -0.81
N GLU A 422 -6.93 11.00 -1.59
CA GLU A 422 -6.72 12.35 -2.11
C GLU A 422 -7.47 12.61 -3.43
N GLU A 423 -8.30 11.66 -3.86
CA GLU A 423 -9.18 11.78 -5.03
C GLU A 423 -10.26 12.85 -4.82
N ILE A 424 -10.70 13.43 -5.93
CA ILE A 424 -11.79 14.40 -5.98
C ILE A 424 -13.08 13.64 -5.65
N TYR A 425 -13.64 13.91 -4.47
CA TYR A 425 -15.06 13.66 -4.21
C TYR A 425 -15.79 14.99 -4.18
N GLU A 426 -16.89 15.07 -4.92
CA GLU A 426 -17.81 16.19 -4.84
C GLU A 426 -18.75 15.97 -3.65
N GLY A 427 -18.89 16.98 -2.79
CA GLY A 427 -19.85 16.97 -1.69
C GLY A 427 -19.28 17.25 -0.30
N PRO A 428 -20.09 17.05 0.75
CA PRO A 428 -19.70 17.37 2.12
C PRO A 428 -18.59 16.43 2.60
N GLN A 429 -17.72 16.96 3.45
CA GLN A 429 -16.55 16.21 3.92
C GLN A 429 -16.96 15.05 4.84
N PRO A 430 -16.33 13.86 4.74
CA PRO A 430 -16.67 12.70 5.54
C PRO A 430 -16.34 12.90 7.02
N ASP A 431 -17.10 12.24 7.87
CA ASP A 431 -16.96 12.17 9.32
C ASP A 431 -16.32 10.84 9.78
N LEU A 432 -16.49 9.77 9.00
CA LEU A 432 -16.06 8.41 9.31
C LEU A 432 -15.59 7.68 8.04
N LEU A 433 -14.55 6.86 8.17
CA LEU A 433 -14.19 5.84 7.17
C LEU A 433 -14.84 4.50 7.55
N LEU A 434 -15.49 3.85 6.59
CA LEU A 434 -16.01 2.49 6.74
C LEU A 434 -15.29 1.59 5.74
N ASN A 435 -14.57 0.59 6.23
CA ASN A 435 -13.93 -0.40 5.38
C ASN A 435 -14.54 -1.79 5.60
N ILE A 436 -15.23 -2.30 4.59
CA ILE A 436 -15.74 -3.69 4.59
C ILE A 436 -14.83 -4.55 3.73
N THR A 437 -14.50 -5.77 4.16
CA THR A 437 -13.48 -6.57 3.45
C THR A 437 -13.64 -8.07 3.68
N ASN A 438 -13.16 -8.87 2.73
CA ASN A 438 -12.98 -10.30 2.86
C ASN A 438 -11.50 -10.67 2.65
N ASP A 439 -10.77 -10.90 3.75
CA ASP A 439 -9.33 -11.22 3.72
C ASP A 439 -9.06 -12.74 3.55
N ILE A 440 -10.07 -13.56 3.20
CA ILE A 440 -9.93 -15.02 3.13
C ILE A 440 -8.88 -15.45 2.11
N TRP A 441 -8.83 -14.73 1.00
CA TRP A 441 -7.89 -14.93 -0.11
C TRP A 441 -6.43 -14.71 0.32
N LEU A 442 -6.18 -13.87 1.32
CA LEU A 442 -4.83 -13.60 1.80
C LEU A 442 -4.29 -14.74 2.66
N GLY A 443 -5.18 -15.51 3.29
CA GLY A 443 -4.88 -16.64 4.16
C GLY A 443 -3.96 -16.31 5.34
N GLU A 444 -3.49 -17.36 6.04
CA GLU A 444 -2.55 -17.23 7.17
C GLU A 444 -1.13 -16.88 6.68
N THR A 445 -0.95 -15.65 6.21
CA THR A 445 0.29 -15.11 5.63
C THR A 445 0.46 -13.65 6.04
N PRO A 446 1.55 -12.93 5.74
CA PRO A 446 1.64 -11.50 6.06
C PRO A 446 0.54 -10.60 5.45
N GLY A 447 -0.17 -11.05 4.41
CA GLY A 447 -1.15 -10.28 3.64
C GLY A 447 -2.21 -9.55 4.50
N PRO A 448 -3.01 -10.22 5.37
CA PRO A 448 -4.02 -9.56 6.19
C PRO A 448 -3.45 -8.50 7.12
N TRP A 449 -2.24 -8.72 7.68
CA TRP A 449 -1.58 -7.75 8.56
C TRP A 449 -1.11 -6.52 7.79
N GLN A 450 -0.55 -6.71 6.59
CA GLN A 450 -0.19 -5.62 5.68
C GLN A 450 -1.44 -4.83 5.26
N HIS A 451 -2.52 -5.51 4.88
CA HIS A 451 -3.78 -4.87 4.49
C HIS A 451 -4.39 -4.06 5.64
N PHE A 452 -4.48 -4.66 6.83
CA PHE A 452 -4.98 -4.02 8.04
C PHE A 452 -4.18 -2.75 8.39
N TYR A 453 -2.85 -2.84 8.31
CA TYR A 453 -1.99 -1.70 8.61
C TYR A 453 -2.16 -0.55 7.62
N GLN A 454 -2.32 -0.85 6.32
CA GLN A 454 -2.57 0.17 5.30
C GLN A 454 -3.91 0.88 5.54
N ALA A 455 -4.96 0.12 5.85
CA ALA A 455 -6.26 0.68 6.22
C ALA A 455 -6.15 1.55 7.48
N ARG A 456 -5.45 1.08 8.52
CA ARG A 456 -5.16 1.83 9.75
C ARG A 456 -4.46 3.17 9.47
N LEU A 457 -3.53 3.20 8.52
CA LEU A 457 -2.85 4.44 8.15
C LEU A 457 -3.82 5.46 7.54
N ARG A 458 -4.83 5.04 6.76
CA ARG A 458 -5.87 5.94 6.22
C ARG A 458 -6.59 6.72 7.34
N ALA A 459 -6.83 6.07 8.49
CA ALA A 459 -7.43 6.73 9.64
C ALA A 459 -6.58 7.90 10.17
N VAL A 460 -5.25 7.70 10.25
CA VAL A 460 -4.29 8.74 10.67
C VAL A 460 -4.20 9.84 9.62
N GLU A 461 -4.03 9.42 8.37
CA GLU A 461 -3.80 10.30 7.23
C GLU A 461 -5.00 11.21 6.96
N GLU A 462 -6.21 10.70 7.09
CA GLU A 462 -7.43 11.49 6.98
C GLU A 462 -7.85 12.15 8.30
N GLY A 463 -7.27 11.74 9.42
CA GLY A 463 -7.67 12.21 10.74
C GLY A 463 -9.12 11.85 11.07
N LEU A 464 -9.58 10.68 10.63
CA LEU A 464 -10.94 10.16 10.80
C LEU A 464 -10.93 8.85 11.58
N PHE A 465 -12.03 8.56 12.28
CA PHE A 465 -12.23 7.19 12.75
C PHE A 465 -12.37 6.25 11.54
N LEU A 466 -11.86 5.04 11.69
CA LEU A 466 -12.04 3.96 10.75
C LEU A 466 -12.73 2.79 11.46
N VAL A 467 -13.86 2.36 10.90
CA VAL A 467 -14.50 1.10 11.27
C VAL A 467 -14.18 0.10 10.17
N ARG A 468 -13.33 -0.88 10.48
CA ARG A 468 -13.00 -1.98 9.58
C ARG A 468 -13.74 -3.25 9.99
N VAL A 469 -14.46 -3.84 9.05
CA VAL A 469 -15.27 -5.05 9.24
C VAL A 469 -14.86 -6.10 8.23
N ALA A 470 -14.18 -7.14 8.72
CA ALA A 470 -13.63 -8.22 7.93
C ALA A 470 -14.43 -9.52 8.13
N ASN A 471 -14.45 -10.38 7.11
CA ASN A 471 -15.04 -11.73 7.22
C ASN A 471 -14.23 -12.63 8.19
N ASN A 472 -13.00 -12.96 7.81
CA ASN A 472 -12.01 -13.72 8.58
C ASN A 472 -10.76 -12.89 8.90
N GLY A 473 -10.65 -11.68 8.34
CA GLY A 473 -9.57 -10.74 8.59
C GLY A 473 -9.59 -10.13 9.98
N ILE A 474 -8.82 -9.06 10.17
CA ILE A 474 -8.85 -8.26 11.41
C ILE A 474 -9.94 -7.20 11.28
N SER A 475 -11.00 -7.32 12.09
CA SER A 475 -11.97 -6.24 12.28
C SER A 475 -11.54 -5.34 13.43
N ALA A 476 -11.63 -4.02 13.27
CA ALA A 476 -11.25 -3.09 14.31
C ALA A 476 -11.91 -1.72 14.16
N VAL A 477 -12.01 -1.00 15.29
CA VAL A 477 -12.27 0.44 15.32
C VAL A 477 -10.96 1.16 15.62
N ILE A 478 -10.53 2.03 14.72
CA ILE A 478 -9.28 2.78 14.79
C ILE A 478 -9.60 4.26 14.88
N ASN A 479 -8.98 4.95 15.84
CA ASN A 479 -9.15 6.38 15.98
C ASN A 479 -8.27 7.17 14.99
N PRO A 480 -8.49 8.49 14.82
CA PRO A 480 -7.68 9.41 14.01
C PRO A 480 -6.17 9.48 14.29
N TYR A 481 -5.68 8.82 15.34
CA TYR A 481 -4.27 8.74 15.69
C TYR A 481 -3.69 7.35 15.44
N GLY A 482 -4.48 6.43 14.88
CA GLY A 482 -4.06 5.06 14.62
C GLY A 482 -4.15 4.15 15.84
N LYS A 483 -4.72 4.59 16.97
CA LYS A 483 -4.95 3.72 18.12
C LYS A 483 -6.14 2.80 17.85
N ILE A 484 -5.94 1.51 18.08
CA ILE A 484 -7.00 0.50 18.02
C ILE A 484 -7.81 0.63 19.32
N THR A 485 -9.11 0.87 19.18
CA THR A 485 -10.05 1.08 20.30
C THR A 485 -10.90 -0.15 20.60
N ALA A 486 -11.16 -0.97 19.58
CA ALA A 486 -11.74 -2.31 19.71
C ALA A 486 -11.28 -3.18 18.55
N MET A 487 -11.22 -4.51 18.73
CA MET A 487 -10.68 -5.44 17.73
C MET A 487 -11.23 -6.86 17.89
N ILE A 488 -11.57 -7.51 16.78
CA ILE A 488 -11.70 -8.97 16.66
C ILE A 488 -10.49 -9.45 15.85
N GLY A 489 -9.77 -10.44 16.40
CA GLY A 489 -8.57 -10.97 15.78
C GLY A 489 -8.84 -11.72 14.48
N TYR A 490 -7.77 -11.95 13.71
CA TYR A 490 -7.78 -12.78 12.51
C TYR A 490 -8.30 -14.21 12.81
N ASN A 491 -9.08 -14.79 11.89
CA ASN A 491 -9.71 -16.11 12.00
C ASN A 491 -10.53 -16.33 13.29
N LYS A 492 -11.09 -15.25 13.86
CA LYS A 492 -12.07 -15.32 14.95
C LYS A 492 -13.47 -15.01 14.45
N SER A 493 -14.47 -15.46 15.20
CA SER A 493 -15.87 -15.13 14.95
C SER A 493 -16.46 -14.44 16.18
N GLY A 494 -17.24 -13.40 15.95
CA GLY A 494 -17.87 -12.64 17.02
C GLY A 494 -18.48 -11.33 16.53
N PHE A 495 -18.85 -10.49 17.50
CA PHE A 495 -19.32 -9.14 17.24
C PHE A 495 -18.75 -8.18 18.30
N ILE A 496 -18.68 -6.90 17.97
CA ILE A 496 -18.33 -5.81 18.90
C ILE A 496 -19.40 -4.74 18.79
N ASP A 497 -19.95 -4.32 19.93
CA ASP A 497 -20.71 -3.09 20.06
C ASP A 497 -19.81 -1.99 20.61
N ILE A 498 -19.75 -0.84 19.94
CA ILE A 498 -18.94 0.30 20.36
C ILE A 498 -19.54 1.62 19.88
N ASP A 499 -19.45 2.62 20.75
CA ASP A 499 -19.83 3.99 20.45
C ASP A 499 -18.67 4.74 19.79
N ILE A 500 -18.96 5.45 18.70
CA ILE A 500 -18.01 6.35 18.04
C ILE A 500 -18.61 7.76 17.87
N PRO A 501 -17.79 8.81 17.77
CA PRO A 501 -18.29 10.17 17.54
C PRO A 501 -19.06 10.29 16.22
N LYS A 502 -20.21 10.97 16.24
CA LYS A 502 -21.02 11.25 15.02
C LYS A 502 -20.34 12.21 14.06
N LYS A 503 -19.56 13.15 14.58
CA LYS A 503 -18.79 14.09 13.76
C LYS A 503 -17.31 13.89 14.01
N LYS A 504 -16.54 14.15 12.96
CA LYS A 504 -15.09 14.22 13.10
C LYS A 504 -14.69 15.36 14.04
N SER A 505 -13.52 15.21 14.64
CA SER A 505 -12.84 16.32 15.30
C SER A 505 -12.31 17.35 14.30
N LYS A 506 -11.87 18.52 14.79
CA LYS A 506 -11.08 19.48 13.99
C LYS A 506 -9.87 18.77 13.35
N ARG A 507 -9.86 18.72 12.02
CA ARG A 507 -8.78 18.13 11.20
C ARG A 507 -7.80 19.21 10.76
N LEU A 508 -6.51 18.87 10.65
CA LEU A 508 -5.55 19.66 9.90
C LEU A 508 -5.89 19.59 8.40
N LYS A 509 -6.34 20.70 7.81
CA LYS A 509 -6.56 20.79 6.37
C LYS A 509 -5.21 21.01 5.68
N VAL A 510 -4.69 19.98 5.03
CA VAL A 510 -3.41 20.02 4.33
C VAL A 510 -3.59 19.52 2.90
N ARG A 511 -3.03 20.26 1.93
CA ARG A 511 -2.94 19.84 0.53
C ARG A 511 -1.68 18.99 0.36
N LYS A 512 -1.76 17.72 0.75
CA LYS A 512 -0.64 16.78 0.78
C LYS A 512 0.02 16.60 -0.60
N VAL A 513 -0.76 16.46 -1.67
CA VAL A 513 -0.26 16.44 -3.06
C VAL A 513 0.57 17.68 -3.38
N LEU A 514 0.10 18.87 -2.97
CA LEU A 514 0.85 20.11 -3.21
C LEU A 514 2.17 20.13 -2.43
N ILE A 515 2.17 19.66 -1.17
CA ILE A 515 3.41 19.51 -0.39
C ILE A 515 4.37 18.54 -1.07
N PHE A 516 3.87 17.40 -1.57
CA PHE A 516 4.67 16.45 -2.33
C PHE A 516 5.27 17.10 -3.59
N ILE A 517 4.47 17.83 -4.37
CA ILE A 517 4.96 18.56 -5.55
C ILE A 517 6.05 19.57 -5.16
N ILE A 518 5.84 20.35 -4.09
CA ILE A 518 6.83 21.31 -3.59
C ILE A 518 8.14 20.60 -3.20
N LEU A 519 8.07 19.50 -2.45
CA LEU A 519 9.25 18.69 -2.07
C LEU A 519 10.01 18.20 -3.32
N MET A 520 9.27 17.72 -4.33
CA MET A 520 9.85 17.26 -5.58
C MET A 520 10.48 18.41 -6.38
N SER A 521 9.82 19.58 -6.46
CA SER A 521 10.35 20.76 -7.15
C SER A 521 11.60 21.32 -6.49
N ILE A 522 11.63 21.42 -5.16
CA ILE A 522 12.81 21.88 -4.41
C ILE A 522 13.98 20.90 -4.63
N SER A 523 13.72 19.59 -4.55
CA SER A 523 14.74 18.57 -4.82
C SER A 523 15.29 18.67 -6.23
N PHE A 524 14.40 18.79 -7.23
CA PHE A 524 14.80 18.95 -8.62
C PHE A 524 15.67 20.18 -8.84
N PHE A 525 15.29 21.32 -8.26
CA PHE A 525 16.03 22.58 -8.34
C PHE A 525 17.43 22.49 -7.71
N MET A 526 17.54 21.87 -6.53
CA MET A 526 18.83 21.62 -5.88
C MET A 526 19.76 20.76 -6.74
N LEU A 527 19.22 19.76 -7.44
CA LEU A 527 19.96 18.86 -8.31
C LEU A 527 20.38 19.52 -9.63
N THR A 528 19.58 20.44 -10.18
CA THR A 528 19.87 21.11 -11.46
C THR A 528 20.83 22.29 -11.30
N ILE A 529 20.68 23.15 -10.30
CA ILE A 529 21.62 24.26 -10.04
C ILE A 529 23.04 23.74 -9.88
N SER A 530 23.21 22.67 -9.11
CA SER A 530 24.52 22.06 -8.88
C SER A 530 25.21 21.66 -10.20
N LYS A 531 24.45 21.05 -11.12
CA LYS A 531 24.97 20.66 -12.44
C LYS A 531 25.29 21.87 -13.33
N CYS A 532 24.46 22.91 -13.28
CA CYS A 532 24.72 24.16 -13.99
C CYS A 532 26.00 24.82 -13.48
N LEU A 533 26.14 24.98 -12.16
CA LEU A 533 27.33 25.56 -11.53
C LEU A 533 28.60 24.76 -11.86
N PHE A 534 28.54 23.43 -11.80
CA PHE A 534 29.66 22.58 -12.20
C PHE A 534 30.05 22.76 -13.68
N PHE A 535 29.06 22.89 -14.58
CA PHE A 535 29.30 23.11 -16.00
C PHE A 535 29.91 24.51 -16.26
N PHE A 536 29.39 25.54 -15.59
CA PHE A 536 29.95 26.89 -15.64
C PHE A 536 31.38 26.93 -15.12
N GLN A 537 31.67 26.29 -13.98
CA GLN A 537 33.02 26.24 -13.41
C GLN A 537 34.00 25.51 -14.33
N LYS A 538 33.60 24.39 -14.94
CA LYS A 538 34.43 23.72 -15.96
C LYS A 538 34.71 24.60 -17.19
N ARG A 539 33.69 25.32 -17.65
CA ARG A 539 33.83 26.23 -18.81
C ARG A 539 34.72 27.43 -18.47
N PHE A 540 34.62 27.96 -17.25
CA PHE A 540 35.46 29.06 -16.78
C PHE A 540 36.93 28.63 -16.67
N VAL A 541 37.21 27.46 -16.09
CA VAL A 541 38.57 26.89 -16.01
C VAL A 541 39.13 26.52 -17.40
N SER A 542 38.26 26.14 -18.34
CA SER A 542 38.68 25.94 -19.74
C SER A 542 39.07 27.25 -20.41
N LEU A 543 38.30 28.32 -20.18
CA LEU A 543 38.58 29.65 -20.72
C LEU A 543 39.85 30.25 -20.11
N GLU A 544 40.09 30.09 -18.80
CA GLU A 544 41.35 30.50 -18.15
C GLU A 544 42.59 29.76 -18.66
N LYS A 545 42.44 28.61 -19.32
CA LYS A 545 43.55 27.89 -19.96
C LYS A 545 43.76 28.25 -21.43
N GLU A 546 42.77 28.92 -22.04
CA GLU A 546 42.84 29.41 -23.42
C GLU A 546 43.37 30.85 -23.49
N PHE A 547 43.28 31.61 -22.40
CA PHE A 547 44.01 32.88 -22.18
C PHE A 547 45.37 32.62 -21.55
#